data_AF-A0A6P0I2N9-F1
#
_entry.id   AF-A0A6P0I2N9-F1
#
_cell.length_a   1.000
_cell.length_b   1.000
_cell.length_c   1.000
_cell.angle_alpha   90.00
_cell.angle_beta   90.00
_cell.angle_gamma   90.00
#
_symmetry.space_group_name_H-M   'P 1'
#
loop_
_entity.id
_entity.type
_entity.pdbx_description
1 polymer ?
#
loop_
_entity_poly.entity_id
_entity_poly.type
_entity_poly.pdbx_seq_one_letter_code
_entity_poly.pdbx_strand_id
1 'polypeptide(L)' 'MFYLTENNDLKRCIEQLTTANVLWIDTEVADYNARKPRLSLIQVLADSQDLLGDRVYILDVLDHPDLTNFFI' A
#
# COMPACT_ATOMS: atom_id res chain seq x y z
N MET A 1 1.93 8.38 9.97
CA MET A 1 1.15 7.37 9.23
C MET A 1 0.12 8.04 8.31
N PHE A 2 0.06 7.63 7.05
CA PHE A 2 -0.84 8.17 6.04
C PHE A 2 -1.76 7.06 5.53
N TYR A 3 -3.08 7.23 5.67
CA TYR A 3 -4.08 6.27 5.18
C TYR A 3 -4.73 6.84 3.92
N LEU A 4 -4.59 6.14 2.79
CA LEU A 4 -5.02 6.63 1.48
C LEU A 4 -6.11 5.72 0.92
N THR A 5 -7.22 6.33 0.49
CA THR A 5 -8.39 5.66 -0.12
C THR A 5 -8.71 6.17 -1.52
N GLU A 6 -8.29 7.39 -1.85
CA GLU A 6 -8.66 8.04 -3.10
C GLU A 6 -7.74 7.59 -4.25
N ASN A 7 -8.32 7.25 -5.40
CA ASN A 7 -7.60 6.72 -6.56
C ASN A 7 -6.39 7.55 -6.98
N ASN A 8 -6.53 8.88 -7.00
CA ASN A 8 -5.46 9.78 -7.44
C ASN A 8 -4.34 9.88 -6.40
N ASP A 9 -4.68 9.86 -5.10
CA ASP A 9 -3.70 9.90 -4.02
C ASP A 9 -2.93 8.59 -3.93
N LEU A 10 -3.62 7.45 -4.11
CA LEU A 10 -3.02 6.13 -4.23
C LEU A 10 -2.00 6.09 -5.37
N LYS A 11 -2.39 6.49 -6.59
CA LYS A 11 -1.46 6.53 -7.75
C LYS A 11 -0.26 7.42 -7.50
N ARG A 12 -0.50 8.65 -7.02
CA ARG A 12 0.58 9.60 -6.73
C ARG A 12 1.53 9.07 -5.65
N CYS A 13 1.00 8.39 -4.64
CA CYS A 13 1.81 7.75 -3.61
C CYS A 13 2.66 6.63 -4.21
N ILE A 14 2.08 5.76 -5.03
CA ILE A 14 2.80 4.68 -5.74
C ILE A 14 3.95 5.28 -6.58
N GLU A 15 3.68 6.29 -7.40
CA GLU A 15 4.70 7.00 -8.19
C GLU A 15 5.80 7.63 -7.33
N GLN A 16 5.46 8.15 -6.15
CA GLN A 16 6.47 8.65 -5.22
C GLN A 16 7.32 7.50 -4.66
N LEU A 17 6.69 6.39 -4.29
CA LEU A 17 7.36 5.21 -3.72
C LEU A 17 8.35 4.58 -4.70
N THR A 18 8.12 4.66 -6.03
CA THR A 18 9.09 4.17 -7.03
C THR A 18 10.43 4.91 -7.01
N THR A 19 10.52 6.06 -6.33
CA THR A 19 11.78 6.81 -6.19
C THR A 19 12.67 6.30 -5.06
N ALA A 20 12.15 5.44 -4.18
CA ALA A 20 12.92 4.86 -3.09
C ALA A 20 13.77 3.68 -3.57
N ASN A 21 15.00 3.59 -3.07
CA ASN A 21 15.91 2.47 -3.38
C ASN A 21 15.48 1.16 -2.71
N VAL A 22 14.83 1.24 -1.55
CA VAL A 22 14.37 0.09 -0.76
C VAL A 22 13.00 0.43 -0.19
N LEU A 23 12.05 -0.49 -0.37
CA LEU A 23 10.72 -0.43 0.25
C LEU A 23 10.54 -1.64 1.16
N TRP A 24 9.97 -1.41 2.33
CA TRP A 24 9.52 -2.46 3.25
C TRP A 24 8.00 -2.53 3.12
N ILE A 25 7.50 -3.68 2.69
CA ILE A 25 6.11 -3.84 2.26
C ILE A 25 5.50 -5.02 3.01
N ASP A 26 4.28 -4.82 3.48
CA ASP A 26 3.40 -5.87 3.98
C ASP A 26 1.99 -5.71 3.38
N THR A 27 1.17 -6.76 3.45
CA THR A 27 -0.17 -6.76 2.86
C THR A 27 -1.18 -7.40 3.77
N GLU A 28 -2.40 -6.86 3.78
CA GLU A 28 -3.56 -7.47 4.45
C GLU A 28 -4.57 -8.01 3.44
N VAL A 29 -5.33 -9.03 3.84
CA VAL A 29 -6.40 -9.60 3.02
C VAL A 29 -7.77 -9.46 3.68
N ALA A 30 -8.78 -9.22 2.87
CA ALA A 30 -10.19 -9.36 3.23
C ALA A 30 -10.73 -10.72 2.75
N ASP A 31 -11.88 -11.11 3.31
CA ASP A 31 -12.60 -12.33 2.94
C ASP A 31 -11.73 -13.59 3.09
N TYR A 32 -11.05 -13.74 4.23
CA TYR A 32 -10.07 -14.82 4.47
C TYR A 32 -10.63 -16.24 4.27
N ASN A 33 -11.95 -16.41 4.39
CA ASN A 33 -12.66 -17.67 4.22
C ASN A 33 -13.11 -17.92 2.77
N ALA A 34 -13.00 -16.94 1.88
CA ALA A 34 -13.32 -17.09 0.48
C ALA A 34 -12.23 -17.91 -0.23
N ARG A 35 -12.63 -18.64 -1.28
CA ARG A 35 -11.68 -19.40 -2.12
C ARG A 35 -10.60 -18.51 -2.75
N LYS A 36 -10.92 -17.22 -2.93
CA LYS A 36 -10.01 -16.18 -3.41
C LYS A 36 -10.15 -14.97 -2.49
N PRO A 37 -9.36 -14.89 -1.41
CA PRO A 37 -9.28 -13.69 -0.59
C PRO A 37 -8.92 -12.48 -1.45
N ARG A 38 -9.41 -11.32 -1.05
CA ARG A 38 -9.14 -10.06 -1.75
C ARG A 38 -8.01 -9.33 -1.04
N LEU A 39 -7.10 -8.73 -1.80
CA LEU A 39 -6.11 -7.82 -1.22
C LEU A 39 -6.85 -6.59 -0.69
N SER A 40 -6.68 -6.25 0.59
CA SER A 40 -7.37 -5.13 1.23
C SER A 40 -6.45 -3.94 1.42
N LEU A 41 -5.29 -4.16 2.05
CA LEU A 41 -4.32 -3.11 2.33
C LEU A 41 -2.94 -3.47 1.80
N ILE A 42 -2.19 -2.44 1.40
CA ILE A 42 -0.75 -2.51 1.24
C ILE A 42 -0.13 -1.49 2.20
N GLN A 43 0.74 -1.95 3.10
CA GLN A 43 1.49 -1.10 4.01
C GLN A 43 2.92 -0.93 3.50
N VAL A 44 3.40 0.31 3.43
CA VAL A 44 4.73 0.63 2.90
C VAL A 44 5.48 1.55 3.85
N LEU A 45 6.70 1.16 4.18
CA LEU A 45 7.72 2.00 4.81
C LEU A 45 8.86 2.20 3.80
N ALA A 46 9.05 3.45 3.38
CA ALA A 46 10.08 3.84 2.40
C ALA A 46 11.37 4.38 3.06
N ASP A 47 11.34 4.65 4.37
CA ASP A 47 12.47 5.18 5.14
C ASP A 47 12.84 4.19 6.24
N SER A 48 13.93 3.45 6.03
CA SER A 48 14.42 2.46 7.01
C SER A 48 14.85 3.06 8.36
N GLN A 49 15.02 4.39 8.44
CA GLN A 49 15.37 5.08 9.68
C GLN A 49 14.14 5.52 10.47
N ASP A 50 12.95 5.43 9.88
CA ASP A 50 11.70 5.69 10.59
C ASP A 50 11.25 4.46 11.38
N LEU A 51 11.72 4.40 12.62
CA LEU A 51 11.41 3.33 13.58
C LEU A 51 10.12 3.59 14.38
N LEU A 52 9.55 4.79 14.27
CA LEU A 52 8.34 5.19 14.99
C LEU A 52 7.07 5.05 14.14
N GLY A 53 7.23 4.88 12.82
CA GLY A 53 6.13 4.69 11.87
C GLY A 53 5.46 5.99 11.43
N ASP A 54 6.14 7.13 11.59
CA ASP A 54 5.61 8.44 11.24
C ASP A 54 5.39 8.59 9.73
N ARG A 55 6.16 7.86 8.92
CA ARG A 55 6.22 7.87 7.45
C ARG A 55 5.82 6.53 6.83
N VAL A 56 4.94 5.79 7.51
CA VAL A 56 4.26 4.62 6.95
C VAL A 56 3.06 5.07 6.12
N TYR A 57 2.94 4.50 4.91
CA TYR A 57 1.78 4.64 4.04
C TYR A 57 0.94 3.38 4.13
N ILE A 58 -0.38 3.54 4.31
CA ILE A 58 -1.37 2.48 4.24
C ILE A 58 -2.24 2.80 3.03
N LEU A 59 -2.23 1.91 2.07
CA LEU A 59 -2.96 2.04 0.82
C LEU A 59 -4.16 1.11 0.88
N ASP A 60 -5.36 1.68 0.97
CA ASP A 60 -6.61 0.94 0.93
C ASP A 60 -6.96 0.62 -0.53
N VAL A 61 -6.77 -0.65 -0.89
CA VAL A 61 -6.92 -1.13 -2.27
C VAL A 61 -8.06 -2.13 -2.42
N LEU A 62 -8.86 -2.34 -1.37
CA LEU A 62 -9.89 -3.38 -1.31
C LEU A 62 -10.84 -3.30 -2.51
N ASP A 63 -11.36 -2.10 -2.78
CA ASP A 63 -12.28 -1.82 -3.89
C ASP A 63 -11.59 -1.17 -5.10
N HIS A 64 -10.25 -1.23 -5.14
CA HIS A 64 -9.42 -0.65 -6.18
C HIS A 64 -8.44 -1.67 -6.81
N PRO A 65 -8.94 -2.83 -7.30
CA PRO A 65 -8.07 -3.91 -7.77
C PRO A 65 -7.13 -3.49 -8.91
N ASP A 66 -7.56 -2.57 -9.78
CA ASP A 66 -6.74 -2.08 -10.89
C ASP A 66 -5.51 -1.29 -10.42
N LEU A 67 -5.56 -0.67 -9.23
CA LEU A 67 -4.44 0.11 -8.70
C LEU A 67 -3.28 -0.76 -8.22
N THR A 68 -3.57 -2.00 -7.85
CA THR A 68 -2.53 -2.97 -7.46
C THR A 68 -1.60 -3.30 -8.64
N ASN A 69 -2.06 -3.16 -9.88
CA ASN A 69 -1.24 -3.34 -11.07
C ASN A 69 -0.20 -2.22 -11.26
N PHE A 70 -0.36 -1.06 -10.63
CA PHE A 70 0.62 0.03 -10.73
C PHE A 70 1.84 -0.20 -9.82
N PHE A 71 1.79 -1.18 -8.92
CA PHE A 71 2.91 -1.56 -8.05
C PHE A 71 3.93 -2.51 -8.69
N ILE A 72 3.59 -3.15 -9.82
CA ILE A 72 4.36 -4.25 -10.46
C ILE A 72 5.13 -3.76 -11.69
#